data_AF-A0A0C3N7S1-F1
#
_entry.id   AF-A0A0C3N7S1-F1
#
_cell.length_a   1.000
_cell.length_b   1.000
_cell.length_c   1.000
_cell.angle_alpha   90.00
_cell.angle_beta   90.00
_cell.angle_gamma   90.00
#
_symmetry.space_group_name_H-M   'P 1'
#
loop_
_entity.id
_entity.type
_entity.pdbx_description
1 polymer ?
#
loop_
_entity_poly.entity_id
_entity_poly.type
_entity_poly.pdbx_seq_one_letter_code
_entity_poly.pdbx_strand_id
1 'polypeptide(L)'
;MEVRTRPPCPDECCIDQQEHFVGASYSFGIIKVLGSWQNAKVDPVVGSAQTNKLWSIGAQIDVGPSSHSSIGYAKADVGRRRQGLYHRL
;
A
#
# COMPACT_ATOMS: atom_id res chain seq x y z
N MET A 1 29.28 -16.97 9.22
CA MET A 1 28.08 -16.40 8.58
C MET A 1 28.31 -14.91 8.46
N GLU A 2 28.70 -14.45 7.27
CA GLU A 2 29.11 -13.08 7.04
C GLU A 2 27.88 -12.22 6.74
N VAL A 3 27.48 -11.38 7.69
CA VAL A 3 26.44 -10.39 7.49
C VAL A 3 27.08 -9.25 6.69
N ARG A 4 26.89 -9.25 5.37
CA ARG A 4 27.20 -8.09 4.52
C ARG A 4 26.26 -6.95 4.90
N THR A 5 26.67 -6.12 5.85
CA THR A 5 26.08 -4.80 6.04
C THR A 5 26.41 -3.97 4.79
N ARG A 6 25.37 -3.55 4.05
CA ARG A 6 25.54 -2.62 2.94
C ARG A 6 26.21 -1.34 3.47
N PRO A 7 27.11 -0.70 2.70
CA PRO A 7 27.75 0.55 3.12
C PRO A 7 26.67 1.61 3.43
N PRO A 8 26.88 2.49 4.43
CA PRO A 8 25.98 3.60 4.69
C PRO A 8 26.00 4.53 3.46
N CYS A 9 24.83 4.81 2.88
CA CYS A 9 24.72 5.71 1.74
C CYS A 9 25.20 7.11 2.14
N PRO A 10 26.08 7.75 1.36
CA PRO A 10 26.51 9.12 1.60
C PRO A 10 25.35 10.07 1.31
N ASP A 11 24.79 10.64 2.38
CA ASP A 11 24.18 11.97 2.58
C ASP A 11 23.34 12.68 1.49
N GLU A 12 22.94 12.06 0.37
CA GLU A 12 22.05 12.71 -0.61
C GLU A 12 21.03 11.82 -1.36
N CYS A 13 20.89 10.52 -1.03
CA CYS A 13 20.12 9.62 -1.90
C CYS A 13 19.23 8.58 -1.21
N CYS A 14 18.81 8.84 0.04
CA CYS A 14 17.84 7.99 0.72
C CYS A 14 16.47 8.67 0.68
N ILE A 15 15.63 8.25 -0.26
CA ILE A 15 14.20 8.54 -0.22
C ILE A 15 13.68 7.93 1.09
N ASP A 16 13.30 8.77 2.06
CA ASP A 16 12.65 8.32 3.27
C ASP A 16 11.22 7.93 2.90
N GLN A 17 10.98 6.62 2.86
CA GLN A 17 9.68 6.04 2.54
C GLN A 17 9.14 5.37 3.79
N GLN A 18 8.05 5.92 4.31
CA GLN A 18 7.38 5.41 5.49
C GLN A 18 6.04 4.79 5.09
N GLU A 19 5.90 3.49 5.34
CA GLU A 19 4.69 2.73 5.02
C GLU A 19 4.03 2.21 6.30
N HIS A 20 2.74 2.43 6.41
CA HIS A 20 1.90 1.90 7.48
C HIS A 20 0.80 1.03 6.89
N PHE A 21 0.66 -0.17 7.43
CA PHE A 21 -0.39 -1.12 7.09
C PHE A 21 -1.15 -1.51 8.35
N VAL A 22 -2.48 -1.44 8.32
CA VAL A 22 -3.34 -2.02 9.33
C VAL A 22 -4.43 -2.82 8.65
N GLY A 23 -4.63 -4.04 9.12
CA GLY A 23 -5.66 -4.94 8.63
C GLY A 23 -6.41 -5.55 9.80
N ALA A 24 -7.71 -5.72 9.63
CA ALA A 24 -8.56 -6.46 10.54
C ALA A 24 -9.41 -7.44 9.75
N SER A 25 -9.62 -8.62 10.31
CA SER A 25 -10.53 -9.59 9.74
C SER A 25 -11.28 -10.31 10.84
N TYR A 26 -12.52 -10.67 10.55
CA TYR A 26 -13.34 -11.46 11.46
C TYR A 26 -14.08 -12.56 10.69
N SER A 27 -14.11 -13.75 11.27
CA SER A 27 -14.74 -14.94 10.67
C SER A 27 -16.03 -15.29 11.39
N PHE A 28 -17.13 -15.29 10.65
CA PHE A 28 -18.46 -15.74 11.05
C PHE A 28 -18.74 -17.12 10.42
N GLY A 29 -17.97 -18.13 10.82
CA GLY A 29 -18.08 -19.47 10.23
C GLY A 29 -17.67 -19.48 8.75
N ILE A 30 -18.65 -19.61 7.84
CA ILE A 30 -18.43 -19.64 6.39
C ILE A 30 -18.20 -18.27 5.77
N ILE A 31 -18.45 -17.17 6.50
CA ILE A 31 -18.25 -15.82 5.99
C ILE A 31 -17.10 -15.16 6.73
N LYS A 32 -16.08 -14.67 6.03
CA LYS A 32 -15.00 -13.86 6.58
C LYS A 32 -15.10 -12.45 6.05
N VAL A 33 -15.17 -11.46 6.93
CA VAL A 33 -15.11 -10.03 6.57
C VAL A 33 -13.68 -9.54 6.79
N LEU A 34 -13.15 -8.79 5.83
CA LEU A 34 -11.79 -8.26 5.83
C LEU A 34 -11.83 -6.76 5.57
N GLY A 35 -11.08 -5.99 6.35
CA GLY A 35 -10.83 -4.58 6.13
C GLY A 35 -9.33 -4.31 6.19
N SER A 36 -8.81 -3.48 5.30
CA SER A 36 -7.42 -3.02 5.38
C SER A 36 -7.30 -1.54 5.06
N TRP A 37 -6.32 -0.90 5.67
CA TRP A 37 -5.92 0.46 5.41
C TRP A 37 -4.40 0.51 5.30
N GLN A 38 -3.91 1.13 4.24
CA GLN A 38 -2.50 1.32 3.95
C GLN A 38 -2.25 2.79 3.68
N ASN A 39 -1.12 3.27 4.17
CA ASN A 39 -0.66 4.63 3.93
C ASN A 39 0.84 4.61 3.67
N ALA A 40 1.23 5.04 2.48
CA ALA A 40 2.63 5.22 2.10
C ALA A 40 2.91 6.70 1.97
N LYS A 41 3.87 7.19 2.76
CA LYS A 41 4.44 8.53 2.63
C LYS A 41 5.80 8.39 1.99
N VAL A 42 6.01 9.16 0.93
CA VAL A 42 7.31 9.31 0.29
C VAL A 42 7.72 10.76 0.47
N ASP A 43 8.76 11.00 1.26
CA ASP A 43 9.36 12.31 1.47
C ASP A 43 10.59 12.42 0.54
N PRO A 44 10.46 13.03 -0.66
CA PRO A 44 11.61 13.24 -1.52
C PRO A 44 12.51 14.33 -0.95
N VAL A 45 13.83 14.15 -1.09
CA VAL A 45 14.87 15.14 -0.70
C VAL A 45 14.63 16.51 -1.37
N VAL A 46 13.94 16.54 -2.52
CA VAL A 46 13.50 17.77 -3.20
C VAL A 46 12.08 17.59 -3.73
N GLY A 47 11.09 18.28 -3.16
CA GLY A 47 9.70 18.32 -3.67
C GLY A 47 8.60 18.05 -2.64
N SER A 48 7.35 18.16 -3.06
CA SER A 48 6.18 17.92 -2.20
C SER A 48 6.02 16.44 -1.85
N ALA A 49 5.90 16.14 -0.56
CA ALA A 49 5.61 14.81 -0.03
C ALA A 49 4.41 14.16 -0.76
N GLN A 50 4.59 12.93 -1.23
CA GLN A 50 3.50 12.16 -1.83
C GLN A 50 2.93 11.22 -0.78
N THR A 51 1.66 11.40 -0.45
CA THR A 51 0.92 10.48 0.43
C THR A 51 -0.04 9.66 -0.43
N ASN A 52 0.14 8.34 -0.43
CA ASN A 52 -0.74 7.39 -1.07
C ASN A 52 -1.51 6.63 0.00
N LYS A 53 -2.83 6.74 -0.01
CA LYS A 53 -3.72 6.03 0.92
C LYS A 53 -4.53 5.00 0.15
N LEU A 54 -4.59 3.79 0.67
CA LEU A 54 -5.42 2.72 0.14
C LEU A 54 -6.27 2.20 1.27
N TRP A 55 -7.57 2.04 1.06
CA TRP A 55 -8.39 1.25 1.96
C TRP A 55 -9.21 0.24 1.18
N SER A 56 -9.44 -0.91 1.79
CA SER A 56 -10.24 -1.98 1.22
C SER A 56 -11.19 -2.55 2.26
N ILE A 57 -12.36 -2.98 1.81
CA ILE A 57 -13.30 -3.77 2.59
C ILE A 57 -13.84 -4.88 1.71
N GLY A 58 -13.98 -6.07 2.26
CA GLY A 58 -14.50 -7.21 1.52
C GLY A 58 -15.02 -8.31 2.42
N ALA A 59 -15.71 -9.24 1.79
CA ALA A 59 -16.16 -10.47 2.39
C ALA A 59 -15.75 -11.65 1.52
N GLN A 60 -15.42 -12.76 2.17
CA GLN A 60 -15.16 -14.05 1.58
C GLN A 60 -16.22 -15.02 2.11
N ILE A 61 -16.80 -15.81 1.22
CA ILE A 61 -17.76 -16.86 1.53
C ILE A 61 -17.11 -18.19 1.15
N ASP A 62 -16.84 -19.03 2.12
CA ASP A 62 -16.30 -20.37 1.92
C ASP A 62 -17.44 -21.33 1.61
N VAL A 63 -17.49 -21.82 0.37
CA VAL A 63 -18.51 -22.77 -0.15
C VAL A 63 -18.07 -24.23 0.09
N GLY A 64 -16.82 -24.43 0.54
CA GLY A 64 -16.26 -25.72 0.95
C GLY A 64 -14.79 -25.58 1.36
N PRO A 65 -14.13 -26.67 1.79
CA PRO A 65 -12.75 -26.63 2.30
C PRO A 65 -11.70 -26.12 1.29
N SER A 66 -12.01 -26.07 -0.01
CA SER A 66 -11.14 -25.50 -1.05
C SER A 66 -11.80 -24.44 -1.93
N SER A 67 -13.11 -24.22 -1.80
CA SER A 67 -13.86 -23.32 -2.69
C SER A 67 -14.36 -22.12 -1.91
N HIS A 68 -14.04 -20.94 -2.40
CA HIS A 68 -14.49 -19.69 -1.80
C HIS A 68 -14.79 -18.65 -2.87
N SER A 69 -15.77 -17.81 -2.58
CA SER A 69 -16.13 -16.65 -3.40
C SER A 69 -15.85 -15.40 -2.59
N SER A 70 -15.24 -14.39 -3.20
CA SER A 70 -14.96 -13.12 -2.52
C SER A 70 -15.58 -11.96 -3.27
N ILE A 71 -16.04 -10.98 -2.50
CA ILE A 71 -16.50 -9.69 -3.00
C ILE A 71 -15.82 -8.61 -2.17
N GLY A 72 -15.36 -7.55 -2.83
CA GLY A 72 -14.66 -6.49 -2.14
C GLY A 72 -14.66 -5.21 -2.93
N TYR A 73 -14.45 -4.13 -2.20
CA TYR A 73 -14.27 -2.79 -2.71
C TYR A 73 -12.95 -2.26 -2.18
N ALA A 74 -12.20 -1.59 -3.05
CA ALA A 74 -10.99 -0.89 -2.68
C ALA A 74 -11.01 0.52 -3.28
N LYS A 75 -10.52 1.48 -2.50
CA LYS A 75 -10.33 2.85 -2.96
C LYS A 75 -8.90 3.29 -2.68
N ALA A 76 -8.27 3.84 -3.71
CA ALA A 76 -6.95 4.45 -3.65
C ALA A 76 -7.06 5.96 -3.80
N ASP A 77 -6.52 6.69 -2.84
CA ASP A 77 -6.26 8.13 -2.92
C ASP A 77 -4.76 8.32 -3.13
N VAL A 78 -4.38 8.44 -4.40
CA VAL A 78 -2.98 8.61 -4.85
C VAL A 78 -2.75 10.11 -5.07
N GLY A 79 -1.72 10.67 -4.42
CA GLY A 79 -1.34 12.07 -4.64
C GLY A 79 -1.00 12.30 -6.12
N ARG A 80 -1.78 13.13 -6.83
CA ARG A 80 -1.52 13.42 -8.26
C ARG A 80 -0.13 13.99 -8.42
N ARG A 81 0.78 13.25 -9.07
CA ARG A 81 1.87 13.90 -9.81
C ARG A 81 1.20 14.79 -10.85
N ARG A 82 1.38 16.11 -10.78
CA ARG A 82 1.20 16.95 -11.97
C ARG A 82 2.19 16.42 -13.00
N GLN A 83 1.73 15.51 -13.86
CA GLN A 83 2.41 15.18 -15.10
C GLN A 83 2.29 16.44 -15.98
N GLY A 84 3.21 17.38 -15.77
CA GLY A 84 3.48 18.46 -16.69
C GLY A 84 4.03 17.85 -17.97
N LEU A 85 3.12 17.36 -18.79
CA LEU A 85 3.35 16.88 -20.14
C LEU A 85 3.75 18.10 -20.98
N TYR A 86 5.04 18.43 -20.98
CA TYR A 86 5.63 19.27 -22.02
C TYR A 86 5.59 18.49 -23.34
N HIS A 87 4.44 18.48 -24.01
CA HIS A 87 4.38 18.30 -25.46
C HIS A 87 4.45 19.71 -26.08
N ARG A 88 5.68 20.16 -26.34
CA ARG A 88 5.94 21.24 -27.31
C ARG A 88 5.64 20.67 -28.69
N LEU A 89 4.66 21.26 -29.37
CA LEU A 89 4.60 21.33 -30.84
C LEU A 89 5.01 22.74 -31.24
#